data_AF-A0A2V7MU71-F1
#
_entry.id   AF-A0A2V7MU71-F1
#
_cell.length_a   1.000
_cell.length_b   1.000
_cell.length_c   1.000
_cell.angle_alpha   90.00
_cell.angle_beta   90.00
_cell.angle_gamma   90.00
#
_symmetry.space_group_name_H-M   'P 1'
#
loop_
_entity.id
_entity.type
_entity.pdbx_description
1 polymer ?
#
loop_
_entity_poly.entity_id
_entity_poly.type
_entity_poly.pdbx_seq_one_letter_code
_entity_poly.pdbx_strand_id
1 'polypeptide(L)'
;MHQVVHIDQEFQGIKQPLDFGLSAFFRATITGPADTIGYPTRVTIDSIVPDSGTTVPMGINLTAAKGLSFSGRLTPQGDFRNQVPSDSVAAQSLSPIVGSFRNFFPRLPASGLTLGVTWTDTLSMSDRAAGNVTVKSITRSHAVNWETRNNARSLRVEVSSTFTIQGSGEQNGQPFEVAGNGVRSGIDYLAVDGRYLGGESSDSTSMTISLPVQAMTIPRTQVSKTTVTVLP
;
A
#
# COMPACT_ATOMS: atom_id res chain seq x y z
N MET A 1 2.66 10.82 3.62
CA MET A 1 2.30 9.49 4.13
C MET A 1 3.33 9.12 5.19
N HIS A 2 2.89 8.66 6.34
CA HIS A 2 3.75 8.09 7.38
C HIS A 2 3.36 6.62 7.58
N GLN A 3 4.33 5.73 7.65
CA GLN A 3 4.12 4.31 7.84
C GLN A 3 5.05 3.78 8.92
N VAL A 4 4.50 3.00 9.84
CA VAL A 4 5.24 2.27 10.86
C VAL A 4 4.89 0.80 10.72
N VAL A 5 5.90 -0.06 10.82
CA VAL A 5 5.79 -1.50 10.71
C VAL A 5 6.59 -2.13 11.85
N HIS A 6 5.93 -2.99 12.60
CA HIS A 6 6.55 -3.85 13.59
C HIS A 6 6.47 -5.29 13.08
N ILE A 7 7.58 -5.99 13.10
CA ILE A 7 7.68 -7.39 12.69
C ILE A 7 8.28 -8.19 13.83
N ASP A 8 7.58 -9.22 14.26
CA ASP A 8 8.14 -10.27 15.10
C ASP A 8 8.36 -11.50 14.24
N GLN A 9 9.60 -11.97 14.17
CA GLN A 9 9.94 -13.24 13.54
C GLN A 9 10.78 -14.11 14.46
N GLU A 10 10.66 -15.43 14.31
CA GLU A 10 11.48 -16.39 15.02
C GLU A 10 12.39 -17.13 14.05
N PHE A 11 13.70 -16.99 14.23
CA PHE A 11 14.69 -17.67 13.41
C PHE A 11 15.57 -18.53 14.31
N GLN A 12 15.54 -19.85 14.11
CA GLN A 12 16.31 -20.82 14.91
C GLN A 12 16.09 -20.68 16.44
N GLY A 13 14.85 -20.42 16.87
CA GLY A 13 14.51 -20.24 18.28
C GLY A 13 14.84 -18.87 18.86
N ILE A 14 15.40 -17.95 18.05
CA ILE A 14 15.71 -16.58 18.46
C ILE A 14 14.63 -15.66 17.90
N LYS A 15 13.94 -14.94 18.80
CA LYS A 15 13.04 -13.85 18.43
C LYS A 15 13.84 -12.65 17.94
N GLN A 16 13.45 -12.13 16.79
CA GLN A 16 14.07 -10.98 16.15
C GLN A 16 12.97 -9.95 15.86
N PRO A 17 12.70 -9.01 16.80
CA PRO A 17 11.84 -7.89 16.50
C PRO A 17 12.54 -6.95 15.52
N LEU A 18 11.79 -6.46 14.53
CA LEU A 18 12.24 -5.45 13.58
C LEU A 18 11.20 -4.33 13.51
N ASP A 19 11.65 -3.12 13.81
CA ASP A 19 10.86 -1.90 13.70
C ASP A 19 11.34 -1.07 12.50
N PHE A 20 10.39 -0.66 11.68
CA PHE A 20 10.63 0.15 10.51
C PHE A 20 9.59 1.26 10.41
N GLY A 21 10.06 2.49 10.23
CA GLY A 21 9.21 3.67 10.14
C GLY A 21 9.71 4.58 9.03
N LEU A 22 8.81 5.18 8.27
CA LEU A 22 9.16 6.17 7.24
C LEU A 22 8.06 7.19 7.01
N SER A 23 8.48 8.37 6.58
CA SER A 23 7.64 9.40 6.00
C SER A 23 7.96 9.58 4.52
N ALA A 24 6.97 9.36 3.65
CA ALA A 24 7.04 9.63 2.23
C ALA A 24 6.22 10.88 1.88
N PHE A 25 6.86 11.83 1.19
CA PHE A 25 6.27 13.06 0.69
C PHE A 25 6.17 12.95 -0.84
N PHE A 26 4.98 13.21 -1.37
CA PHE A 26 4.74 13.14 -2.80
C PHE A 26 3.61 14.08 -3.20
N ARG A 27 3.61 14.43 -4.48
CA ARG A 27 2.55 15.19 -5.13
C ARG A 27 1.79 14.28 -6.06
N ALA A 28 0.48 14.18 -5.87
CA ALA A 28 -0.44 13.54 -6.80
C ALA A 28 -1.19 14.60 -7.59
N THR A 29 -1.09 14.56 -8.92
CA THR A 29 -1.81 15.45 -9.83
C THR A 29 -2.74 14.61 -10.68
N ILE A 30 -4.04 14.89 -10.59
CA ILE A 30 -5.09 14.31 -11.45
C ILE A 30 -5.58 15.44 -12.36
N THR A 31 -5.51 15.24 -13.66
CA THR A 31 -5.96 16.23 -14.65
C THR A 31 -7.17 15.71 -15.42
N GLY A 32 -8.12 16.59 -15.71
CA GLY A 32 -9.26 16.30 -16.57
C GLY A 32 -9.09 16.83 -18.00
N PRO A 33 -10.00 16.48 -18.91
CA PRO A 33 -11.10 15.51 -18.72
C PRO A 33 -10.59 14.06 -18.65
N ALA A 34 -11.41 13.14 -18.14
CA ALA A 34 -11.13 11.71 -18.25
C ALA A 34 -11.25 11.24 -19.71
N ASP A 35 -10.43 10.26 -20.08
CA ASP A 35 -10.60 9.48 -21.30
C ASP A 35 -11.37 8.17 -21.00
N THR A 36 -11.45 7.25 -21.98
CA THR A 36 -12.13 5.95 -21.81
C THR A 36 -11.47 5.02 -20.80
N ILE A 37 -10.24 5.32 -20.38
CA ILE A 37 -9.41 4.50 -19.48
C ILE A 37 -9.35 5.15 -18.08
N GLY A 38 -9.50 6.48 -17.98
CA GLY A 38 -9.64 7.22 -16.73
C GLY A 38 -9.02 8.61 -16.78
N TYR A 39 -8.74 9.18 -15.61
CA TYR A 39 -8.11 10.49 -15.48
C TYR A 39 -6.58 10.36 -15.60
N PRO A 40 -5.93 11.11 -16.50
CA PRO A 40 -4.47 11.23 -16.49
C PRO A 40 -3.98 11.64 -15.10
N THR A 41 -3.11 10.81 -14.54
CA THR A 41 -2.64 10.99 -13.16
C THR A 41 -1.13 10.83 -13.12
N ARG A 42 -0.46 11.73 -12.40
CA ARG A 42 0.98 11.66 -12.10
C ARG A 42 1.18 11.71 -10.60
N VAL A 43 1.95 10.78 -10.07
CA VAL A 43 2.46 10.83 -8.69
C VAL A 43 3.97 11.06 -8.76
N THR A 44 4.47 12.11 -8.13
CA THR A 44 5.90 12.42 -8.05
C THR A 44 6.33 12.39 -6.60
N ILE A 45 7.34 11.59 -6.29
CA ILE A 45 7.94 11.54 -4.98
C ILE A 45 8.86 12.74 -4.81
N ASP A 46 8.65 13.49 -3.75
CA ASP A 46 9.57 14.56 -3.35
C ASP A 46 10.71 13.99 -2.49
N SER A 47 10.35 13.23 -1.45
CA SER A 47 11.32 12.66 -0.51
C SER A 47 10.76 11.48 0.26
N ILE A 48 11.65 10.59 0.70
CA ILE A 48 11.35 9.53 1.66
C ILE A 48 12.38 9.64 2.77
N VAL A 49 11.91 9.77 4.00
CA VAL A 49 12.73 9.96 5.19
C VAL A 49 12.41 8.82 6.16
N PRO A 50 13.40 8.01 6.58
CA PRO A 50 13.18 7.00 7.60
C PRO A 50 13.02 7.67 8.97
N ASP A 51 12.23 7.05 9.84
CA ASP A 51 12.08 7.50 11.22
C ASP A 51 13.39 7.28 11.98
N SER A 52 13.68 8.16 12.95
CA SER A 52 14.88 8.04 13.78
C SER A 52 14.92 6.71 14.53
N GLY A 53 16.08 6.06 14.57
CA GLY A 53 16.26 4.77 15.26
C GLY A 53 15.74 3.55 14.49
N THR A 54 15.21 3.73 13.28
CA THR A 54 14.76 2.61 12.44
C THR A 54 15.84 2.16 11.48
N THR A 55 15.89 0.86 11.18
CA THR A 55 16.80 0.30 10.18
C THR A 55 16.09 0.18 8.83
N VAL A 56 16.53 0.97 7.86
CA VAL A 56 16.11 0.77 6.46
C VAL A 56 16.65 -0.58 5.99
N PRO A 57 15.83 -1.44 5.35
CA PRO A 57 16.32 -2.70 4.81
C PRO A 57 17.54 -2.50 3.90
N MET A 58 18.56 -3.34 4.07
CA MET A 58 19.79 -3.25 3.28
C MET A 58 19.50 -3.32 1.79
N GLY A 59 20.21 -2.49 1.01
CA GLY A 59 20.05 -2.42 -0.45
C GLY A 59 19.00 -1.43 -0.95
N ILE A 60 18.24 -0.77 -0.06
CA ILE A 60 17.28 0.25 -0.47
C ILE A 60 17.89 1.65 -0.37
N ASN A 61 18.07 2.31 -1.51
CA ASN A 61 18.53 3.69 -1.57
C ASN A 61 17.35 4.67 -1.59
N LEU A 62 16.95 5.19 -0.42
CA LEU A 62 15.86 6.16 -0.30
C LEU A 62 16.11 7.46 -1.06
N THR A 63 17.37 7.85 -1.27
CA THR A 63 17.70 9.09 -1.98
C THR A 63 17.33 9.01 -3.47
N ALA A 64 17.31 7.80 -4.04
CA ALA A 64 16.87 7.55 -5.42
C ALA A 64 15.37 7.80 -5.62
N ALA A 65 14.59 7.96 -4.53
CA ALA A 65 13.16 8.23 -4.62
C ALA A 65 12.87 9.68 -5.04
N LYS A 66 13.79 10.62 -4.76
CA LYS A 66 13.57 12.04 -5.03
C LYS A 66 13.41 12.29 -6.53
N GLY A 67 12.26 12.84 -6.92
CA GLY A 67 11.93 13.13 -8.31
C GLY A 67 11.41 11.93 -9.11
N LEU A 68 11.43 10.72 -8.55
CA LEU A 68 10.83 9.56 -9.20
C LEU A 68 9.32 9.79 -9.37
N SER A 69 8.83 9.64 -10.60
CA SER A 69 7.43 9.87 -10.91
C SER A 69 6.79 8.68 -11.61
N PHE A 70 5.50 8.48 -11.36
CA PHE A 70 4.67 7.44 -11.94
C PHE A 70 3.53 8.11 -12.68
N SER A 71 3.44 7.87 -13.99
CA SER A 71 2.36 8.38 -14.82
C SER A 71 1.42 7.24 -15.19
N GLY A 72 0.12 7.47 -15.12
CA GLY A 72 -0.87 6.44 -15.43
C GLY A 72 -2.28 6.98 -15.59
N ARG A 73 -3.27 6.14 -15.26
CA ARG A 73 -4.70 6.47 -15.31
C ARG A 73 -5.38 6.11 -14.00
N LEU A 74 -6.04 7.07 -13.39
CA LEU A 74 -6.92 6.83 -12.25
C LEU A 74 -8.33 6.56 -12.75
N THR A 75 -8.88 5.38 -12.48
CA THR A 75 -10.26 5.08 -12.85
C THR A 75 -11.25 5.77 -11.90
N PRO A 76 -12.52 5.95 -12.30
CA PRO A 76 -13.56 6.45 -11.40
C PRO A 76 -13.75 5.60 -10.13
N GLN A 77 -13.34 4.33 -10.16
CA GLN A 77 -13.36 3.41 -9.02
C GLN A 77 -12.09 3.51 -8.15
N GLY A 78 -11.22 4.48 -8.38
CA GLY A 78 -10.02 4.71 -7.57
C GLY A 78 -8.82 3.80 -7.91
N ASP A 79 -8.82 3.14 -9.07
CA ASP A 79 -7.72 2.26 -9.48
C ASP A 79 -6.65 3.04 -10.26
N PHE A 80 -5.41 3.09 -9.78
CA PHE A 80 -4.31 3.70 -10.52
C PHE A 80 -3.61 2.67 -11.43
N ARG A 81 -3.99 2.67 -12.70
CA ARG A 81 -3.59 1.69 -13.73
C ARG A 81 -2.55 2.22 -14.70
N ASN A 82 -1.93 1.29 -15.44
CA ASN A 82 -0.98 1.57 -16.51
C ASN A 82 0.16 2.49 -16.07
N GLN A 83 0.69 2.23 -14.88
CA GLN A 83 1.72 3.06 -14.28
C GLN A 83 3.03 2.86 -15.05
N VAL A 84 3.59 3.98 -15.52
CA VAL A 84 4.90 4.04 -16.15
C VAL A 84 5.81 4.87 -15.24
N PRO A 85 6.84 4.27 -14.64
CA PRO A 85 7.82 5.01 -13.86
C PRO A 85 8.71 5.84 -14.79
N SER A 86 9.17 7.01 -14.32
CA SER A 86 10.17 7.82 -15.04
C SER A 86 11.55 7.17 -15.05
N ASP A 87 11.83 6.28 -14.11
CA ASP A 87 13.01 5.43 -14.03
C ASP A 87 12.60 4.05 -13.49
N SER A 88 12.70 3.02 -14.34
CA SER A 88 12.27 1.67 -14.00
C SER A 88 13.20 0.97 -13.00
N VAL A 89 14.50 1.31 -12.99
CA VAL A 89 15.48 0.71 -12.08
C VAL A 89 15.29 1.29 -10.68
N ALA A 90 15.15 2.61 -10.58
CA ALA A 90 14.82 3.27 -9.32
C ALA A 90 13.46 2.79 -8.78
N ALA A 91 12.44 2.70 -9.63
CA ALA A 91 11.13 2.17 -9.22
C ALA A 91 11.20 0.72 -8.72
N GLN A 92 11.98 -0.15 -9.38
CA GLN A 92 12.14 -1.54 -8.96
C GLN A 92 12.84 -1.64 -7.59
N SER A 93 13.91 -0.88 -7.38
CA SER A 93 14.65 -0.90 -6.09
C SER A 93 13.84 -0.33 -4.93
N LEU A 94 12.91 0.59 -5.21
CA LEU A 94 12.03 1.21 -4.22
C LEU A 94 10.67 0.51 -4.07
N SER A 95 10.40 -0.51 -4.88
CA SER A 95 9.14 -1.26 -4.84
C SER A 95 8.74 -1.78 -3.46
N PRO A 96 9.66 -2.20 -2.55
CA PRO A 96 9.27 -2.64 -1.21
C PRO A 96 8.74 -1.51 -0.31
N ILE A 97 9.06 -0.26 -0.62
CA ILE A 97 8.75 0.91 0.21
C ILE A 97 7.58 1.70 -0.35
N VAL A 98 7.65 2.03 -1.64
CA VAL A 98 6.63 2.87 -2.28
C VAL A 98 5.52 2.02 -2.87
N GLY A 99 5.74 0.69 -2.96
CA GLY A 99 4.85 -0.22 -3.66
C GLY A 99 4.68 0.19 -5.12
N SER A 100 3.58 -0.27 -5.71
CA SER A 100 2.93 0.54 -6.74
C SER A 100 1.97 1.48 -6.02
N PHE A 101 1.90 2.75 -6.40
CA PHE A 101 0.89 3.70 -5.92
C PHE A 101 -0.56 3.28 -6.25
N ARG A 102 -0.77 2.03 -6.69
CA ARG A 102 -2.04 1.42 -7.05
C ARG A 102 -3.08 1.54 -5.92
N ASN A 103 -2.64 1.43 -4.67
CA ASN A 103 -3.53 1.48 -3.50
C ASN A 103 -3.51 2.84 -2.80
N PHE A 104 -2.96 3.89 -3.45
CA PHE A 104 -2.91 5.22 -2.84
C PHE A 104 -4.30 5.87 -2.77
N PHE A 105 -5.14 5.65 -3.79
CA PHE A 105 -6.53 6.09 -3.76
C PHE A 105 -7.43 4.97 -3.22
N PRO A 106 -8.43 5.33 -2.39
CA PRO A 106 -9.41 4.35 -1.93
C PRO A 106 -10.26 3.84 -3.08
N ARG A 107 -10.64 2.56 -3.01
CA ARG A 107 -11.52 1.93 -4.00
C ARG A 107 -12.93 2.47 -3.85
N LEU A 108 -13.53 2.94 -4.94
CA LEU A 108 -14.86 3.55 -4.96
C LEU A 108 -15.90 2.64 -5.63
N PRO A 109 -17.16 2.70 -5.20
CA PRO A 109 -18.23 1.93 -5.83
C PRO A 109 -18.47 2.43 -7.26
N ALA A 110 -18.80 1.52 -8.17
CA ALA A 110 -19.05 1.86 -9.58
C ALA A 110 -20.23 2.83 -9.77
N SER A 111 -21.19 2.86 -8.83
CA SER A 111 -22.32 3.78 -8.80
C SER A 111 -21.95 5.20 -8.35
N GLY A 112 -20.69 5.45 -7.98
CA GLY A 112 -20.27 6.69 -7.34
C GLY A 112 -20.46 6.67 -5.83
N LEU A 113 -19.69 7.54 -5.16
CA LEU A 113 -19.60 7.60 -3.72
C LEU A 113 -20.67 8.54 -3.15
N THR A 114 -21.63 7.99 -2.41
CA THR A 114 -22.71 8.73 -1.72
C THR A 114 -22.82 8.29 -0.27
N LEU A 115 -23.40 9.13 0.60
CA LEU A 115 -23.59 8.80 2.01
C LEU A 115 -24.45 7.53 2.17
N GLY A 116 -24.03 6.62 3.03
CA GLY A 116 -24.71 5.35 3.34
C GLY A 116 -24.42 4.22 2.37
N VAL A 117 -23.70 4.46 1.26
CA VAL A 117 -23.37 3.39 0.32
C VAL A 117 -22.37 2.41 0.95
N THR A 118 -22.66 1.13 0.81
CA THR A 118 -21.77 0.02 1.19
C THR A 118 -21.40 -0.77 -0.05
N TRP A 119 -20.14 -1.16 -0.17
CA TRP A 119 -19.67 -1.98 -1.28
C TRP A 119 -18.61 -2.98 -0.84
N THR A 120 -18.46 -4.03 -1.64
CA THR A 120 -17.42 -5.04 -1.48
C THR A 120 -16.58 -5.10 -2.75
N ASP A 121 -15.27 -5.09 -2.60
CA ASP A 121 -14.30 -5.21 -3.69
C ASP A 121 -13.40 -6.42 -3.38
N THR A 122 -13.26 -7.30 -4.36
CA THR A 122 -12.41 -8.50 -4.25
C THR A 122 -11.24 -8.34 -5.22
N LEU A 123 -10.03 -8.36 -4.70
CA LEU A 123 -8.81 -8.22 -5.50
C LEU A 123 -7.96 -9.48 -5.36
N SER A 124 -7.39 -9.92 -6.48
CA SER A 124 -6.31 -10.89 -6.54
C SER A 124 -5.13 -10.24 -7.24
N MET A 125 -4.07 -9.96 -6.51
CA MET A 125 -2.85 -9.36 -7.03
C MET A 125 -1.72 -10.37 -7.00
N SER A 126 -0.97 -10.50 -8.09
CA SER A 126 0.31 -11.19 -8.08
C SER A 126 1.40 -10.14 -8.12
N ASP A 127 2.23 -10.11 -7.09
CA ASP A 127 3.53 -9.46 -7.13
C ASP A 127 4.54 -10.46 -7.72
N ARG A 128 5.44 -9.96 -8.55
CA ARG A 128 6.57 -10.72 -9.12
C ARG A 128 7.92 -10.17 -8.68
N ALA A 129 7.96 -8.97 -8.09
CA ALA A 129 9.18 -8.33 -7.64
C ALA A 129 9.81 -9.02 -6.41
N ALA A 130 9.01 -9.78 -5.65
CA ALA A 130 9.42 -10.51 -4.45
C ALA A 130 9.22 -12.03 -4.58
N GLY A 131 9.26 -12.59 -5.79
CA GLY A 131 8.80 -13.95 -6.11
C GLY A 131 7.36 -13.95 -6.66
N ASN A 132 6.83 -15.09 -7.12
CA ASN A 132 5.44 -15.21 -7.57
C ASN A 132 4.49 -15.25 -6.36
N VAL A 133 4.32 -14.11 -5.69
CA VAL A 133 3.47 -13.97 -4.50
C VAL A 133 2.10 -13.46 -4.91
N THR A 134 1.06 -14.18 -4.53
CA THR A 134 -0.34 -13.81 -4.74
C THR A 134 -0.96 -13.34 -3.43
N VAL A 135 -1.55 -12.15 -3.45
CA VAL A 135 -2.37 -11.61 -2.38
C VAL A 135 -3.82 -11.56 -2.87
N LYS A 136 -4.71 -12.26 -2.17
CA LYS A 136 -6.16 -12.16 -2.38
C LYS A 136 -6.79 -11.41 -1.23
N SER A 137 -7.65 -10.45 -1.50
CA SER A 137 -8.32 -9.65 -0.48
C SER A 137 -9.80 -9.49 -0.77
N ILE A 138 -10.60 -9.44 0.29
CA ILE A 138 -12.02 -9.08 0.26
C ILE A 138 -12.17 -7.85 1.15
N THR A 139 -12.45 -6.71 0.52
CA THR A 139 -12.54 -5.42 1.18
C THR A 139 -13.98 -4.95 1.22
N ARG A 140 -14.49 -4.68 2.42
CA ARG A 140 -15.80 -4.09 2.67
C ARG A 140 -15.63 -2.64 3.06
N SER A 141 -16.36 -1.77 2.39
CA SER A 141 -16.29 -0.33 2.62
C SER A 141 -17.68 0.26 2.82
N HIS A 142 -17.78 1.31 3.63
CA HIS A 142 -19.02 1.99 3.93
C HIS A 142 -18.80 3.50 4.08
N ALA A 143 -19.60 4.30 3.38
CA ALA A 143 -19.60 5.75 3.49
C ALA A 143 -20.47 6.20 4.67
N VAL A 144 -19.85 6.51 5.81
CA VAL A 144 -20.55 6.61 7.10
C VAL A 144 -21.06 8.01 7.44
N ASN A 145 -20.34 9.06 7.04
CA ASN A 145 -20.65 10.42 7.50
C ASN A 145 -20.06 11.53 6.63
N TRP A 146 -20.68 12.71 6.66
CA TRP A 146 -20.07 13.95 6.18
C TRP A 146 -19.30 14.65 7.30
N GLU A 147 -18.11 15.12 6.97
CA GLU A 147 -17.21 15.84 7.87
C GLU A 147 -16.58 17.03 7.15
N THR A 148 -15.89 17.89 7.90
CA THR A 148 -15.03 18.94 7.33
C THR A 148 -13.58 18.59 7.63
N ARG A 149 -12.77 18.43 6.58
CA ARG A 149 -11.33 18.22 6.67
C ARG A 149 -10.61 19.17 5.74
N ASN A 150 -9.54 19.81 6.21
CA ASN A 150 -8.74 20.75 5.41
C ASN A 150 -9.60 21.80 4.69
N ASN A 151 -10.59 22.37 5.41
CA ASN A 151 -11.57 23.32 4.89
C ASN A 151 -12.41 22.82 3.70
N ALA A 152 -12.45 21.51 3.47
CA ALA A 152 -13.28 20.88 2.46
C ALA A 152 -14.33 19.98 3.12
N ARG A 153 -15.56 20.03 2.59
CA ARG A 153 -16.58 19.05 2.94
C ARG A 153 -16.20 17.69 2.37
N SER A 154 -16.15 16.68 3.21
CA SER A 154 -15.65 15.35 2.86
C SER A 154 -16.50 14.23 3.42
N LEU A 155 -16.59 13.13 2.67
CA LEU A 155 -17.23 11.91 3.11
C LEU A 155 -16.19 11.01 3.76
N ARG A 156 -16.50 10.56 4.98
CA ARG A 156 -15.75 9.54 5.70
C ARG A 156 -16.14 8.16 5.17
N VAL A 157 -15.14 7.38 4.78
CA VAL A 157 -15.28 6.00 4.31
C VAL A 157 -14.56 5.09 5.28
N GLU A 158 -15.28 4.16 5.88
CA GLU A 158 -14.69 3.12 6.72
C GLU A 158 -14.44 1.87 5.89
N VAL A 159 -13.26 1.28 6.08
CA VAL A 159 -12.75 0.16 5.29
C VAL A 159 -12.32 -0.96 6.22
N SER A 160 -12.75 -2.18 5.90
CA SER A 160 -12.27 -3.41 6.53
C SER A 160 -11.92 -4.43 5.46
N SER A 161 -10.84 -5.16 5.62
CA SER A 161 -10.42 -6.17 4.64
C SER A 161 -9.83 -7.39 5.34
N THR A 162 -10.08 -8.55 4.75
CA THR A 162 -9.39 -9.80 5.06
C THR A 162 -8.61 -10.21 3.83
N PHE A 163 -7.36 -10.64 4.01
CA PHE A 163 -6.53 -11.07 2.89
C PHE A 163 -5.71 -12.32 3.19
N THR A 164 -5.35 -13.04 2.14
CA THR A 164 -4.48 -14.21 2.17
C THR A 164 -3.26 -13.94 1.30
N ILE A 165 -2.10 -14.39 1.75
CA ILE A 165 -0.83 -14.33 1.04
C ILE A 165 -0.43 -15.76 0.71
N GLN A 166 -0.07 -16.03 -0.54
CA GLN A 166 0.49 -17.32 -0.93
C GLN A 166 1.47 -17.13 -2.09
N GLY A 167 2.65 -17.72 -2.00
CA GLY A 167 3.61 -17.63 -3.09
C GLY A 167 4.89 -18.40 -2.85
N SER A 168 5.76 -18.32 -3.85
CA SER A 168 7.11 -18.84 -3.77
C SER A 168 8.07 -17.95 -4.53
N GLY A 169 9.35 -18.02 -4.17
CA GLY A 169 10.40 -17.23 -4.78
C GLY A 169 11.77 -17.81 -4.49
N GLU A 170 12.79 -17.03 -4.82
CA GLU A 170 14.18 -17.35 -4.56
C GLU A 170 14.87 -16.13 -3.94
N GLN A 171 15.63 -16.34 -2.88
CA GLN A 171 16.42 -15.32 -2.23
C GLN A 171 17.85 -15.84 -2.06
N ASN A 172 18.84 -15.12 -2.63
CA ASN A 172 20.26 -15.52 -2.59
C ASN A 172 20.52 -16.97 -3.07
N GLY A 173 19.85 -17.41 -4.13
CA GLY A 173 19.99 -18.79 -4.62
C GLY A 173 19.14 -19.83 -3.88
N GLN A 174 18.41 -19.43 -2.84
CA GLN A 174 17.63 -20.35 -2.00
C GLN A 174 16.14 -20.17 -2.26
N PRO A 175 15.42 -21.24 -2.64
CA PRO A 175 13.98 -21.17 -2.82
C PRO A 175 13.30 -20.97 -1.47
N PHE A 176 12.21 -20.21 -1.48
CA PHE A 176 11.33 -20.05 -0.34
C PHE A 176 9.86 -20.14 -0.75
N GLU A 177 9.01 -20.51 0.19
CA GLU A 177 7.55 -20.42 0.08
C GLU A 177 7.03 -19.48 1.16
N VAL A 178 5.95 -18.77 0.87
CA VAL A 178 5.27 -17.90 1.82
C VAL A 178 3.78 -18.19 1.81
N ALA A 179 3.20 -18.33 3.00
CA ALA A 179 1.77 -18.46 3.19
C ALA A 179 1.34 -17.65 4.41
N GLY A 180 0.18 -17.01 4.36
CA GLY A 180 -0.31 -16.24 5.49
C GLY A 180 -1.69 -15.66 5.28
N ASN A 181 -2.17 -15.01 6.33
CA ASN A 181 -3.45 -14.31 6.35
C ASN A 181 -3.30 -13.02 7.14
N GLY A 182 -4.15 -12.05 6.83
CA GLY A 182 -4.16 -10.79 7.53
C GLY A 182 -5.50 -10.10 7.48
N VAL A 183 -5.59 -9.09 8.33
CA VAL A 183 -6.73 -8.18 8.42
C VAL A 183 -6.22 -6.75 8.28
N ARG A 184 -7.03 -5.91 7.65
CA ARG A 184 -6.83 -4.47 7.51
C ARG A 184 -8.08 -3.75 7.97
N SER A 185 -7.89 -2.66 8.71
CA SER A 185 -8.95 -1.69 9.01
C SER A 185 -8.45 -0.30 8.69
N GLY A 186 -9.31 0.58 8.19
CA GLY A 186 -8.92 1.95 7.90
C GLY A 186 -10.09 2.89 7.72
N ILE A 187 -9.75 4.17 7.61
CA ILE A 187 -10.67 5.27 7.37
C ILE A 187 -10.04 6.15 6.30
N ASP A 188 -10.82 6.48 5.27
CA ASP A 188 -10.44 7.39 4.20
C ASP A 188 -11.39 8.60 4.17
N TYR A 189 -10.88 9.75 3.73
CA TYR A 189 -11.67 10.97 3.55
C TYR A 189 -11.61 11.43 2.11
N LEU A 190 -12.76 11.55 1.45
CA LEU A 190 -12.86 12.10 0.10
C LEU A 190 -13.67 13.39 0.10
N ALA A 191 -13.11 14.45 -0.47
CA ALA A 191 -13.83 15.70 -0.68
C ALA A 191 -14.97 15.53 -1.71
N VAL A 192 -15.97 16.39 -1.62
CA VAL A 192 -17.10 16.45 -2.59
C VAL A 192 -16.64 16.67 -4.04
N ASP A 193 -15.46 17.26 -4.23
CA ASP A 193 -14.84 17.51 -5.54
C ASP A 193 -13.98 16.32 -6.04
N GLY A 194 -13.99 15.20 -5.32
CA GLY A 194 -13.27 13.97 -5.67
C GLY A 194 -11.82 13.90 -5.18
N ARG A 195 -11.29 14.96 -4.52
CA ARG A 195 -9.94 14.91 -3.95
C ARG A 195 -9.87 13.95 -2.77
N TYR A 196 -8.83 13.13 -2.73
CA TYR A 196 -8.48 12.37 -1.54
C TYR A 196 -7.82 13.29 -0.49
N LEU A 197 -8.38 13.33 0.71
CA LEU A 197 -7.91 14.19 1.81
C LEU A 197 -7.06 13.43 2.84
N GLY A 198 -6.74 12.17 2.54
CA GLY A 198 -5.97 11.29 3.41
C GLY A 198 -6.83 10.33 4.21
N GLY A 199 -6.20 9.66 5.17
CA GLY A 199 -6.78 8.53 5.89
C GLY A 199 -5.80 7.87 6.83
N GLU A 200 -6.28 6.89 7.57
CA GLU A 200 -5.49 6.04 8.45
C GLU A 200 -5.83 4.58 8.19
N SER A 201 -4.83 3.70 8.19
CA SER A 201 -5.04 2.27 8.12
C SER A 201 -4.15 1.54 9.10
N SER A 202 -4.57 0.36 9.52
CA SER A 202 -3.79 -0.57 10.32
C SER A 202 -3.98 -1.98 9.80
N ASP A 203 -2.87 -2.69 9.67
CA ASP A 203 -2.84 -4.07 9.20
C ASP A 203 -2.23 -4.97 10.26
N SER A 204 -2.75 -6.19 10.37
CA SER A 204 -2.15 -7.26 11.16
C SER A 204 -2.08 -8.50 10.28
N THR A 205 -0.89 -9.07 10.15
CA THR A 205 -0.62 -10.22 9.28
C THR A 205 0.13 -11.29 10.06
N SER A 206 -0.31 -12.53 9.93
CA SER A 206 0.43 -13.72 10.35
C SER A 206 0.84 -14.50 9.12
N MET A 207 2.11 -14.84 9.00
CA MET A 207 2.65 -15.56 7.86
C MET A 207 3.74 -16.54 8.28
N THR A 208 3.95 -17.55 7.46
CA THR A 208 5.05 -18.51 7.58
C THR A 208 5.88 -18.43 6.32
N ILE A 209 7.20 -18.28 6.49
CA ILE A 209 8.18 -18.42 5.42
C ILE A 209 8.79 -19.81 5.56
N SER A 210 8.64 -20.65 4.54
CA SER A 210 9.23 -21.98 4.48
C SER A 210 10.47 -21.94 3.60
N LEU A 211 11.57 -22.51 4.09
CA LEU A 211 12.82 -22.67 3.36
C LEU A 211 13.04 -24.18 3.12
N PRO A 212 12.59 -24.72 1.96
CA PRO A 212 12.50 -26.17 1.74
C PRO A 212 13.85 -26.86 1.81
N VAL A 213 14.91 -26.20 1.32
CA VAL A 213 16.27 -26.77 1.27
C VAL A 213 16.84 -26.98 2.68
N GLN A 214 16.50 -26.13 3.65
CA GLN A 214 16.92 -26.27 5.05
C GLN A 214 15.90 -27.03 5.92
N ALA A 215 14.78 -27.49 5.35
CA ALA A 215 13.65 -28.05 6.09
C ALA A 215 13.22 -27.16 7.28
N MET A 216 13.24 -25.83 7.07
CA MET A 216 13.01 -24.84 8.12
C MET A 216 11.77 -24.00 7.82
N THR A 217 11.05 -23.61 8.87
CA THR A 217 9.96 -22.64 8.80
C THR A 217 10.21 -21.50 9.75
N ILE A 218 9.85 -20.30 9.32
CA ILE A 218 10.05 -19.05 10.06
C ILE A 218 8.67 -18.42 10.23
N PRO A 219 8.03 -18.56 11.40
CA PRO A 219 6.80 -17.85 11.69
C PRO A 219 7.12 -16.37 11.83
N ARG A 220 6.25 -15.54 11.25
CA ARG A 220 6.35 -14.09 11.27
C ARG A 220 4.97 -13.49 11.52
N THR A 221 4.92 -12.55 12.45
CA THR A 221 3.79 -11.65 12.60
C THR A 221 4.23 -10.23 12.25
N GLN A 222 3.33 -9.48 11.63
CA GLN A 222 3.59 -8.10 11.23
C GLN A 222 2.37 -7.25 11.53
N VAL A 223 2.59 -6.13 12.20
CA VAL A 223 1.61 -5.08 12.39
C VAL A 223 2.11 -3.84 11.68
N SER A 224 1.24 -3.15 10.95
CA SER A 224 1.57 -1.86 10.36
C SER A 224 0.49 -0.83 10.66
N LYS A 225 0.91 0.44 10.74
CA LYS A 225 0.02 1.59 10.73
C LYS A 225 0.48 2.55 9.65
N THR A 226 -0.47 3.04 8.85
CA THR A 226 -0.22 4.05 7.83
C THR A 226 -1.14 5.23 8.05
N THR A 227 -0.60 6.44 7.92
CA THR A 227 -1.35 7.70 7.95
C THR A 227 -1.04 8.50 6.69
N VAL A 228 -2.07 8.94 5.99
CA VAL A 228 -1.97 9.86 4.85
C VAL A 228 -2.64 11.16 5.23
N THR A 229 -1.94 12.27 5.01
CA THR A 229 -2.44 13.61 5.25
C THR A 229 -2.07 14.49 4.07
N VAL A 230 -3.01 15.32 3.62
CA VAL A 230 -2.73 16.38 2.66
C VAL A 230 -2.04 17.53 3.39
N LEU A 231 -0.87 17.93 2.90
CA LEU A 231 -0.14 19.08 3.39
C LEU A 231 -0.67 20.38 2.77
N PRO A 232 -0.66 21.50 3.52
CA PRO A 232 -1.05 22.81 3.02
C PRO A 232 -0.11 23.37 1.94
#